data_AF-A0A357B4Q0-F1
#
_entry.id   AF-A0A357B4Q0-F1
#
_cell.length_a   1.000
_cell.length_b   1.000
_cell.length_c   1.000
_cell.angle_alpha   90.00
_cell.angle_beta   90.00
_cell.angle_gamma   90.00
#
_symmetry.space_group_name_H-M   'P 1'
#
loop_
_entity.id
_entity.type
_entity.pdbx_description
1 polymer ?
#
loop_
_entity_poly.entity_id
_entity_poly.type
_entity_poly.pdbx_seq_one_letter_code
_entity_poly.pdbx_strand_id
1 'polypeptide(L)'
;MRRAFYGPPSVSELGGARVVHKFGDWFNPPALTNFYGAVQVCVDIMAIRSLTFPPLSSGETRTALVYEHSVYQAAMGQPIEFTWYLAWIERCMKHQGIQYHSKTTMPLAGRAEQGVMYMA
;
A
#
# COMPACT_ATOMS: atom_id res chain seq x y z
N MET A 1 -17.83 25.73 -29.35
CA MET A 1 -16.85 24.86 -28.65
C MET A 1 -17.60 23.69 -28.02
N ARG A 2 -17.42 22.46 -28.53
CA ARG A 2 -17.93 21.25 -27.86
C ARG A 2 -16.97 20.92 -26.72
N ARG A 3 -17.45 20.96 -25.49
CA ARG A 3 -16.72 20.47 -24.32
C ARG A 3 -16.60 18.95 -24.50
N ALA A 4 -15.39 18.44 -24.73
CA ALA A 4 -15.18 17.00 -24.72
C ALA A 4 -15.55 16.50 -23.33
N PHE A 5 -16.65 15.75 -23.23
CA PHE A 5 -16.95 14.97 -22.04
C PHE A 5 -15.97 13.80 -22.03
N TYR A 6 -14.82 14.00 -21.40
CA TYR A 6 -14.05 12.88 -20.89
C TYR A 6 -14.96 12.18 -19.87
N GLY A 7 -15.12 10.87 -19.97
CA GLY A 7 -15.86 10.09 -18.98
C GLY A 7 -15.30 10.32 -17.57
N PRO A 8 -15.97 9.82 -16.52
CA PRO A 8 -15.41 9.87 -15.19
C PRO A 8 -14.00 9.24 -15.19
N PRO A 9 -13.02 9.82 -14.46
CA PRO A 9 -11.67 9.28 -14.41
C PRO A 9 -11.68 7.87 -13.82
N SER A 10 -10.82 7.01 -14.36
CA SER A 10 -10.54 5.69 -13.82
C SER A 10 -9.78 5.79 -12.49
N VAL A 11 -9.84 4.73 -11.68
CA VAL A 11 -9.14 4.70 -10.38
C VAL A 11 -7.63 4.86 -10.54
N SER A 12 -7.05 4.35 -11.62
CA SER A 12 -5.63 4.50 -11.95
C SER A 12 -5.21 5.93 -12.26
N GLU A 13 -6.15 6.78 -12.71
CA GLU A 13 -5.89 8.20 -13.02
C GLU A 13 -5.98 9.09 -11.77
N LEU A 14 -6.47 8.55 -10.65
CA LEU A 14 -6.65 9.27 -9.38
C LEU A 14 -5.59 8.92 -8.33
N GLY A 15 -4.41 8.51 -8.78
CA GLY A 15 -3.25 8.29 -7.90
C GLY A 15 -2.76 9.60 -7.28
N GLY A 16 -2.47 9.56 -5.99
CA GLY A 16 -1.81 10.66 -5.27
C GLY A 16 -0.36 10.85 -5.71
N ALA A 17 0.24 11.95 -5.29
CA ALA A 17 1.67 12.19 -5.50
C ALA A 17 2.50 11.11 -4.80
N ARG A 18 3.60 10.71 -5.45
CA ARG A 18 4.57 9.80 -4.86
C ARG A 18 5.32 10.51 -3.73
N VAL A 19 5.30 9.94 -2.54
CA VAL A 19 6.03 10.45 -1.36
C VAL A 19 7.08 9.44 -0.91
N VAL A 20 8.17 9.90 -0.34
CA VAL A 20 9.32 9.05 0.03
C VAL A 20 9.58 9.18 1.51
N HIS A 21 9.53 8.06 2.23
CA HIS A 21 9.73 8.01 3.68
C HIS A 21 10.50 6.76 4.08
N LYS A 22 11.19 6.82 5.22
CA LYS A 22 11.91 5.69 5.82
C LYS A 22 11.47 5.47 7.26
N PHE A 23 11.77 4.28 7.78
CA PHE A 23 11.46 3.94 9.15
C PHE A 23 12.04 4.97 10.14
N GLY A 24 11.19 5.46 11.05
CA GLY A 24 11.52 6.52 12.02
C GLY A 24 11.09 7.93 11.61
N ASP A 25 10.71 8.15 10.34
CA ASP A 25 10.15 9.43 9.91
C ASP A 25 8.79 9.71 10.58
N TRP A 26 8.50 10.98 10.80
CA TRP A 26 7.21 11.44 11.32
C TRP A 26 6.19 11.49 10.18
N PHE A 27 5.75 10.32 9.77
CA PHE A 27 4.86 10.13 8.62
C PHE A 27 3.67 9.27 9.01
N ASN A 28 2.46 9.71 8.68
CA ASN A 28 1.25 8.90 8.82
C ASN A 28 1.02 8.11 7.51
N PRO A 29 1.25 6.78 7.49
CA PRO A 29 1.22 6.04 6.24
C PRO A 29 -0.20 5.94 5.66
N PRO A 30 -0.33 5.74 4.33
CA PRO A 30 -1.63 5.65 3.67
C PRO A 30 -2.53 4.53 4.21
N ALA A 31 -3.84 4.75 4.16
CA ALA A 31 -4.86 3.77 4.52
C ALA A 31 -5.86 3.58 3.38
N LEU A 32 -6.49 2.41 3.35
CA LEU A 32 -7.61 2.07 2.49
C LEU A 32 -8.83 1.82 3.36
N THR A 33 -9.98 2.37 2.97
CA THR A 33 -11.27 2.17 3.63
C THR A 33 -12.30 1.71 2.62
N ASN A 34 -13.23 0.85 3.05
CA ASN A 34 -14.41 0.45 2.29
C ASN A 34 -15.59 0.35 3.25
N PHE A 35 -16.75 -0.10 2.76
CA PHE A 35 -17.96 -0.24 3.57
C PHE A 35 -17.88 -1.32 4.65
N TYR A 36 -16.86 -2.18 4.63
CA TYR A 36 -16.67 -3.27 5.59
C TYR A 36 -15.59 -2.98 6.63
N GLY A 37 -14.67 -2.05 6.35
CA GLY A 37 -13.54 -1.81 7.25
C GLY A 37 -12.44 -0.94 6.67
N ALA A 38 -11.28 -1.03 7.32
CA ALA A 38 -10.09 -0.26 7.01
C ALA A 38 -8.82 -1.11 7.15
N VAL A 39 -7.85 -0.81 6.28
CA VAL A 39 -6.48 -1.31 6.35
C VAL A 39 -5.51 -0.15 6.22
N GLN A 40 -4.46 -0.12 7.03
CA GLN A 40 -3.42 0.89 6.95
C GLN A 40 -2.04 0.25 6.86
N VAL A 41 -1.21 0.73 5.92
CA VAL A 41 0.16 0.24 5.75
C VAL A 41 1.12 0.82 6.81
N CYS A 42 2.32 0.28 6.89
CA CYS A 42 3.42 0.83 7.70
C CYS A 42 4.43 1.61 6.83
N VAL A 43 5.35 2.31 7.48
CA VAL A 43 6.63 2.71 6.86
C VAL A 43 7.56 1.51 6.72
N ASP A 44 7.13 0.58 5.86
CA ASP A 44 7.71 -0.74 5.60
C ASP A 44 7.31 -1.16 4.18
N ILE A 45 8.12 -1.94 3.48
CA ILE A 45 7.83 -2.35 2.09
C ILE A 45 6.56 -3.18 1.96
N MET A 46 6.17 -3.93 2.99
CA MET A 46 5.08 -4.92 2.92
C MET A 46 4.10 -4.79 4.09
N ALA A 47 4.56 -4.34 5.26
CA ALA A 47 3.78 -4.47 6.46
C ALA A 47 2.46 -3.68 6.49
N ILE A 48 1.48 -4.23 7.21
CA ILE A 48 0.17 -3.62 7.52
C ILE A 48 0.13 -3.38 9.04
N ARG A 49 -0.21 -2.16 9.49
CA ARG A 49 -0.23 -1.79 10.93
C ARG A 49 -1.59 -1.83 11.59
N SER A 50 -2.64 -1.48 10.84
CA SER A 50 -3.99 -1.35 11.41
C SER A 50 -4.95 -2.07 10.48
N LEU A 51 -5.69 -3.02 11.02
CA LEU A 51 -6.72 -3.77 10.32
C LEU A 51 -7.98 -3.72 11.18
N THR A 52 -9.03 -3.10 10.66
CA THR A 52 -10.26 -2.85 11.40
C THR A 52 -11.45 -3.29 10.56
N PHE A 53 -12.07 -4.41 10.91
CA PHE A 53 -13.23 -4.98 10.25
C PHE A 53 -14.16 -5.58 11.30
N PRO A 54 -15.38 -5.05 11.49
CA PRO A 54 -16.29 -5.54 12.53
C PRO A 54 -16.48 -7.07 12.46
N PRO A 55 -16.48 -7.77 13.61
CA PRO A 55 -16.38 -7.25 14.99
C PRO A 55 -14.92 -7.11 15.50
N LEU A 56 -13.92 -7.32 14.66
CA LEU A 56 -12.51 -7.39 15.05
C LEU A 56 -11.74 -6.13 14.67
N SER A 57 -10.75 -5.78 15.48
CA SER A 57 -9.80 -4.74 15.15
C SER A 57 -8.45 -5.10 15.72
N SER A 58 -7.38 -4.85 14.96
CA SER A 58 -6.03 -4.79 15.48
C SER A 58 -5.70 -3.34 15.82
N GLY A 59 -5.07 -3.12 16.97
CA GLY A 59 -4.35 -1.87 17.21
C GLY A 59 -3.15 -1.73 16.27
N GLU A 60 -2.20 -0.85 16.61
CA GLU A 60 -0.97 -0.64 15.82
C GLU A 60 -0.01 -1.83 15.90
N THR A 61 -0.36 -2.91 15.22
CA THR A 61 0.42 -4.15 15.17
C THR A 61 0.89 -4.37 13.75
N ARG A 62 2.22 -4.35 13.56
CA ARG A 62 2.82 -4.58 12.25
C ARG A 62 2.78 -6.07 11.91
N THR A 63 2.07 -6.41 10.85
CA THR A 63 1.96 -7.76 10.29
C THR A 63 2.65 -7.82 8.93
N ALA A 64 2.91 -9.03 8.40
CA ALA A 64 3.58 -9.22 7.10
C ALA A 64 4.95 -8.52 6.98
N LEU A 65 5.77 -8.64 8.04
CA LEU A 65 7.13 -8.10 8.06
C LEU A 65 8.05 -8.91 7.13
N VAL A 66 8.93 -8.21 6.41
CA VAL A 66 9.97 -8.83 5.58
C VAL A 66 11.29 -8.85 6.33
N TYR A 67 11.95 -10.00 6.31
CA TYR A 67 13.30 -10.18 6.84
C TYR A 67 14.22 -10.61 5.70
N GLU A 68 15.35 -9.92 5.58
CA GLU A 68 16.41 -10.23 4.62
C GLU A 68 17.68 -10.55 5.42
N HIS A 69 18.26 -11.73 5.21
CA HIS A 69 19.40 -12.22 6.00
C HIS A 69 19.17 -12.12 7.53
N SER A 70 17.96 -12.48 7.99
CA SER A 70 17.53 -12.41 9.40
C SER A 70 17.45 -11.00 9.98
N VAL A 71 17.59 -9.96 9.16
CA VAL A 71 17.44 -8.56 9.58
C VAL A 71 16.10 -8.04 9.10
N TYR A 72 15.36 -7.41 10.01
CA TYR A 72 14.10 -6.76 9.70
C TYR A 72 14.34 -5.63 8.68
N GLN A 73 13.70 -5.72 7.53
CA GLN A 73 14.07 -4.89 6.38
C GLN A 73 13.89 -3.38 6.63
N ALA A 74 12.80 -2.96 7.29
CA ALA A 74 12.61 -1.53 7.57
C ALA A 74 13.67 -0.96 8.52
N ALA A 75 14.26 -1.79 9.41
CA ALA A 75 15.34 -1.36 10.29
C ALA A 75 16.64 -1.05 9.54
N MET A 76 16.78 -1.47 8.28
CA MET A 76 17.91 -1.12 7.41
C MET A 76 17.84 0.33 6.89
N GLY A 77 16.78 1.07 7.22
CA GLY A 77 16.67 2.50 6.98
C GLY A 77 16.52 2.90 5.50
N GLN A 78 16.16 1.95 4.64
CA GLN A 78 15.97 2.22 3.21
C GLN A 78 14.73 3.08 2.98
N PRO A 79 14.80 4.09 2.10
CA PRO A 79 13.65 4.89 1.73
C PRO A 79 12.66 4.06 0.91
N ILE A 80 11.38 4.20 1.24
CA ILE A 80 10.26 3.56 0.55
C ILE A 80 9.46 4.67 -0.13
N GLU A 81 9.18 4.46 -1.41
CA GLU A 81 8.28 5.30 -2.17
C GLU A 81 6.85 4.79 -1.97
N PHE A 82 5.92 5.67 -1.64
CA PHE A 82 4.50 5.37 -1.48
C PHE A 82 3.69 6.11 -2.53
N THR A 83 2.77 5.40 -3.18
CA THR A 83 1.75 5.99 -4.03
C THR A 83 0.39 5.47 -3.58
N TRP A 84 -0.51 6.37 -3.22
CA TRP A 84 -1.86 6.02 -2.76
C TRP A 84 -2.87 6.21 -3.87
N TYR A 85 -3.65 5.17 -4.14
CA TYR A 85 -4.81 5.19 -5.03
C TYR A 85 -6.07 4.91 -4.22
N LEU A 86 -7.24 5.18 -4.81
CA LEU A 86 -8.51 4.95 -4.12
C LEU A 86 -8.74 3.48 -3.75
N ALA A 87 -8.20 2.53 -4.53
CA ALA A 87 -8.42 1.10 -4.32
C ALA A 87 -7.17 0.32 -3.87
N TRP A 88 -5.99 0.94 -3.91
CA TRP A 88 -4.75 0.27 -3.54
C TRP A 88 -3.65 1.24 -3.12
N ILE A 89 -2.62 0.72 -2.45
CA ILE A 89 -1.39 1.42 -2.11
C ILE A 89 -0.24 0.69 -2.77
N GLU A 90 0.61 1.40 -3.51
CA GLU A 90 1.85 0.87 -4.06
C GLU A 90 3.04 1.34 -3.22
N ARG A 91 3.98 0.43 -3.00
CA ARG A 91 5.24 0.71 -2.31
C ARG A 91 6.41 0.15 -3.09
N CYS A 92 7.41 0.98 -3.32
CA CYS A 92 8.64 0.58 -4.01
C CYS A 92 9.86 0.87 -3.12
N MET A 93 10.82 -0.04 -3.12
CA MET A 93 12.09 0.13 -2.43
C MET A 93 13.20 -0.59 -3.19
N LYS A 94 14.41 -0.06 -3.17
CA LYS A 94 15.59 -0.75 -3.66
C LYS A 94 16.55 -1.01 -2.51
N HIS A 95 17.04 -2.24 -2.41
CA HIS A 95 18.05 -2.60 -1.42
C HIS A 95 18.97 -3.68 -2.01
N GLN A 96 20.29 -3.47 -1.93
CA GLN A 96 21.31 -4.42 -2.41
C GLN A 96 21.09 -4.96 -3.84
N GLY A 97 20.64 -4.08 -4.75
CA GLY A 97 20.37 -4.47 -6.14
C GLY A 97 19.03 -5.18 -6.38
N ILE A 98 18.28 -5.49 -5.32
CA ILE A 98 16.93 -6.04 -5.40
C ILE A 98 15.92 -4.90 -5.43
N GLN A 99 15.00 -4.93 -6.40
CA GLN A 99 13.84 -4.04 -6.41
C GLN A 99 12.65 -4.76 -5.78
N TYR A 100 12.13 -4.18 -4.71
CA TYR A 100 10.93 -4.65 -4.05
C TYR A 100 9.75 -3.79 -4.47
N HIS A 101 8.64 -4.45 -4.75
CA HIS A 101 7.37 -3.81 -5.03
C HIS A 101 6.27 -4.52 -4.24
N SER A 102 5.42 -3.75 -3.57
CA SER A 102 4.20 -4.28 -2.97
C SER A 102 2.99 -3.46 -3.37
N LYS A 103 1.86 -4.16 -3.51
CA LYS A 103 0.55 -3.57 -3.78
C LYS A 103 -0.42 -4.06 -2.73
N THR A 104 -0.84 -3.16 -1.84
CA THR A 104 -1.85 -3.47 -0.83
C THR A 104 -3.21 -3.09 -1.39
N THR A 105 -4.11 -4.06 -1.50
CA THR A 105 -5.49 -3.85 -1.97
C THR A 105 -6.45 -4.26 -0.89
N MET A 106 -7.61 -3.61 -0.82
CA MET A 106 -8.71 -4.10 0.00
C MET A 106 -9.84 -4.60 -0.91
N PRO A 107 -10.12 -5.92 -0.94
CA PRO A 107 -11.17 -6.44 -1.79
C PRO A 107 -12.54 -5.94 -1.29
N LEU A 108 -13.41 -5.59 -2.24
CA LEU A 108 -14.85 -5.51 -1.98
C LEU A 108 -15.37 -6.95 -1.95
N ALA A 109 -16.18 -7.30 -0.93
CA ALA A 109 -16.82 -8.60 -0.87
C ALA A 109 -17.55 -8.87 -2.20
N GLY A 110 -17.15 -9.93 -2.91
CA GLY A 110 -17.67 -10.30 -4.24
C GLY A 110 -16.66 -10.25 -5.41
N ARG A 111 -15.43 -9.76 -5.20
CA ARG A 111 -14.35 -9.77 -6.22
C ARG A 111 -13.01 -10.26 -5.67
N ALA A 112 -13.01 -11.40 -4.99
CA ALA A 112 -11.79 -12.19 -4.81
C ALA A 112 -11.43 -12.99 -6.08
N GLU A 113 -11.82 -12.49 -7.27
CA GLU A 113 -11.50 -13.12 -8.54
C GLU A 113 -10.31 -12.39 -9.17
N GLN A 114 -9.22 -13.14 -9.32
CA GLN A 114 -8.07 -12.88 -10.18
C GLN A 114 -7.08 -11.82 -9.66
N GLY A 115 -6.16 -12.29 -8.81
CA GLY A 115 -4.83 -11.71 -8.74
C GLY A 115 -4.19 -11.81 -10.12
N VAL A 116 -4.18 -10.69 -10.86
CA VAL A 116 -3.38 -10.56 -12.07
C VAL A 116 -1.93 -10.43 -11.62
N MET A 117 -1.24 -11.55 -11.66
CA MET A 117 0.22 -11.66 -11.57
C MET A 117 0.81 -11.01 -12.82
N TYR A 118 1.13 -9.72 -12.76
CA TYR A 118 2.00 -9.12 -13.78
C TYR A 118 3.43 -9.49 -13.45
N MET A 119 3.91 -10.58 -14.07
CA MET A 119 5.33 -10.79 -14.33
C MET A 119 5.60 -10.25 -15.74
N ALA A 120 6.45 -9.23 -15.82
CA ALA A 120 7.18 -8.85 -17.02
C ALA A 120 8.66 -8.85 -16.67
#